data_AF-A0A059XDX6-F1
#
_entry.id   AF-A0A059XDX6-F1
#
_cell.length_a   1.000
_cell.length_b   1.000
_cell.length_c   1.000
_cell.angle_alpha   90.00
_cell.angle_beta   90.00
_cell.angle_gamma   90.00
#
_symmetry.space_group_name_H-M   'P 1'
#
loop_
_entity.id
_entity.type
_entity.pdbx_description
1 polymer ?
#
loop_
_entity_poly.entity_id
_entity_poly.type
_entity_poly.pdbx_seq_one_letter_code
_entity_poly.pdbx_strand_id
1 'polypeptide(L)'
;NRPPYFEVIELEQGQHFDLLPNEYILASTLEKIKIPLDLMAVLYPRSSTNRKGLSVDLTGIVDSGYEGQLTIPIRNNTSSQTVRLYPGERFCQIVFESLDEAVEDARKSRYHKKDIIEGFVRKQDEKDDVEIALIQSGDIKKLKEEYKVK
;
A
#
# COMPACT_ATOMS: atom_id res chain seq x y z
N ASN A 1 4.24 7.37 22.85
CA ASN A 1 3.79 6.15 22.14
C ASN A 1 2.59 6.43 21.28
N ARG A 2 2.81 6.76 20.00
CA ARG A 2 1.72 6.70 19.02
C ARG A 2 1.36 5.22 18.83
N PRO A 3 0.08 4.82 18.85
CA PRO A 3 -0.26 3.48 18.41
C PRO A 3 0.21 3.32 16.96
N PRO A 4 0.68 2.13 16.56
CA PRO A 4 0.98 1.88 15.16
C PRO A 4 -0.24 2.25 14.31
N TYR A 5 -0.03 2.96 13.20
CA TYR A 5 -1.14 3.41 12.33
C TYR A 5 -1.96 2.24 11.77
N PHE A 6 -1.33 1.06 11.67
CA PHE A 6 -1.93 -0.18 11.22
C PHE A 6 -1.50 -1.30 12.15
N GLU A 7 -2.44 -2.15 12.53
CA GLU A 7 -2.17 -3.45 13.12
C GLU A 7 -1.94 -4.47 12.00
N VAL A 8 -0.90 -5.31 12.12
CA VAL A 8 -0.64 -6.36 11.15
C VAL A 8 -1.45 -7.58 11.53
N ILE A 9 -2.27 -8.04 10.59
CA ILE A 9 -3.06 -9.25 10.73
C ILE A 9 -2.65 -10.21 9.62
N GLU A 10 -2.14 -11.37 10.02
CA GLU A 10 -1.85 -12.48 9.10
C GLU A 10 -2.98 -13.50 9.19
N LEU A 11 -3.49 -13.92 8.04
CA LEU A 11 -4.58 -14.87 7.95
C LEU A 11 -4.13 -16.15 7.23
N GLU A 12 -4.42 -17.29 7.85
CA GLU A 12 -4.24 -18.61 7.27
C GLU A 12 -5.41 -19.00 6.35
N GLN A 13 -5.19 -20.02 5.52
CA GLN A 13 -6.23 -20.55 4.64
C GLN A 13 -7.44 -21.03 5.46
N GLY A 14 -8.63 -20.55 5.09
CA GLY A 14 -9.88 -20.86 5.80
C GLY A 14 -10.26 -19.80 6.84
N GLN A 15 -9.35 -18.89 7.20
CA GLN A 15 -9.69 -17.69 7.97
C GLN A 15 -10.25 -16.59 7.07
N HIS A 16 -10.83 -15.55 7.69
CA HIS A 16 -11.33 -14.37 6.99
C HIS A 16 -11.10 -13.11 7.81
N PHE A 17 -11.08 -11.97 7.11
CA PHE A 17 -11.15 -10.65 7.71
C PHE A 17 -12.56 -10.08 7.47
N ASP A 18 -13.24 -9.67 8.53
CA ASP A 18 -14.51 -8.95 8.43
C ASP A 18 -14.22 -7.45 8.23
N LEU A 19 -14.32 -6.96 6.99
CA LEU A 19 -14.16 -5.53 6.69
C LEU A 19 -15.48 -4.79 6.93
N LEU A 20 -15.52 -3.97 7.97
CA LEU A 20 -16.70 -3.27 8.43
C LEU A 20 -17.11 -2.12 7.51
N PRO A 21 -18.37 -1.65 7.57
CA PRO A 21 -18.83 -0.49 6.81
C PRO A 21 -17.94 0.75 7.03
N ASN A 22 -17.52 1.39 5.93
CA ASN A 22 -16.62 2.56 5.91
C ASN A 22 -15.20 2.32 6.43
N GLU A 23 -14.83 1.07 6.78
CA GLU A 23 -13.49 0.72 7.21
C GLU A 23 -12.50 0.73 6.03
N TYR A 24 -11.23 1.02 6.36
CA TYR A 24 -10.12 1.09 5.42
C TYR A 24 -8.97 0.19 5.89
N ILE A 25 -8.45 -0.63 4.99
CA ILE A 25 -7.30 -1.51 5.26
C ILE A 25 -6.28 -1.43 4.12
N LEU A 26 -5.07 -1.90 4.41
CA LEU A 26 -4.05 -2.20 3.42
C LEU A 26 -3.89 -3.73 3.33
N ALA A 27 -4.07 -4.30 2.15
CA ALA A 27 -3.85 -5.73 1.91
C ALA A 27 -2.62 -5.94 1.02
N SER A 28 -1.91 -7.05 1.20
CA SER A 28 -0.82 -7.47 0.31
C SER A 28 -1.31 -8.57 -0.63
N THR A 29 -0.88 -8.55 -1.90
CA THR A 29 -1.11 -9.67 -2.82
C THR A 29 -0.31 -10.90 -2.40
N LEU A 30 -0.83 -12.11 -2.68
CA LEU A 30 -0.03 -13.33 -2.52
C LEU A 30 1.10 -13.39 -3.55
N GLU A 31 0.84 -12.85 -4.75
CA GLU A 31 1.78 -12.83 -5.86
C GLU A 31 2.86 -11.77 -5.66
N LYS A 32 4.10 -12.13 -6.03
CA LYS A 32 5.19 -11.19 -6.31
C LYS A 32 5.26 -10.98 -7.81
N ILE A 33 5.32 -9.73 -8.24
CA ILE A 33 5.50 -9.36 -9.64
C ILE A 33 6.86 -8.72 -9.84
N LYS A 34 7.42 -8.90 -11.04
CA LYS A 34 8.62 -8.21 -11.50
C LYS A 34 8.33 -7.60 -12.86
N ILE A 35 8.37 -6.28 -12.94
CA ILE A 35 8.13 -5.55 -14.18
C ILE A 35 9.48 -5.34 -14.88
N PRO A 36 9.62 -5.77 -16.14
CA PRO A 36 10.75 -5.42 -17.00
C PRO A 36 10.96 -3.90 -17.15
N LEU A 37 12.08 -3.48 -17.72
CA LEU A 37 12.35 -2.04 -17.93
C LEU A 37 11.62 -1.46 -19.15
N ASP A 38 11.11 -2.31 -20.04
CA ASP A 38 10.37 -1.98 -21.26
C ASP A 38 8.85 -2.17 -21.13
N LEU A 39 8.36 -2.47 -19.93
CA LEU A 39 6.93 -2.59 -19.63
C LEU A 39 6.54 -1.69 -18.47
N MET A 40 5.29 -1.26 -18.45
CA MET A 40 4.59 -0.84 -17.24
C MET A 40 3.38 -1.74 -17.00
N ALA A 41 2.80 -1.66 -15.81
CA ALA A 41 1.56 -2.37 -15.50
C ALA A 41 0.53 -1.43 -14.87
N VAL A 42 -0.74 -1.69 -15.12
CA VAL A 42 -1.86 -0.98 -14.52
C VAL A 42 -2.70 -1.97 -13.72
N LEU A 43 -2.88 -1.70 -12.43
CA LEU A 43 -3.74 -2.48 -11.57
C LEU A 43 -5.19 -1.98 -11.67
N TYR A 44 -6.11 -2.90 -11.94
CA TYR A 44 -7.54 -2.66 -11.93
C TYR A 44 -8.25 -3.54 -10.90
N PRO A 45 -9.25 -3.02 -10.17
CA PRO A 45 -10.13 -3.88 -9.39
C PRO A 45 -10.96 -4.77 -10.31
N ARG A 46 -11.27 -5.98 -9.87
CA ARG A 46 -12.22 -6.83 -10.58
C ARG A 46 -13.63 -6.27 -10.41
N SER A 47 -14.44 -6.38 -11.46
CA SER A 47 -15.83 -5.94 -11.41
C SER A 47 -16.65 -6.62 -10.30
N SER A 48 -16.32 -7.88 -9.95
CA SER A 48 -16.91 -8.57 -8.80
C SER A 48 -16.58 -7.90 -7.47
N THR A 49 -15.36 -7.37 -7.31
CA THR A 49 -14.91 -6.65 -6.11
C THR A 49 -15.67 -5.34 -5.96
N ASN A 50 -15.75 -4.55 -7.04
CA ASN A 50 -16.51 -3.29 -7.05
C ASN A 50 -18.00 -3.52 -6.73
N ARG A 51 -18.60 -4.59 -7.27
CA ARG A 51 -20.00 -4.95 -6.99
C ARG A 51 -20.27 -5.40 -5.55
N LYS A 52 -19.25 -5.79 -4.78
CA LYS A 52 -19.36 -6.03 -3.33
C LYS A 52 -19.44 -4.72 -2.51
N GLY A 53 -19.35 -3.56 -3.16
CA GLY A 53 -19.26 -2.26 -2.49
C GLY A 53 -17.85 -1.93 -1.99
N LEU A 54 -16.85 -2.72 -2.38
CA LEU A 54 -15.45 -2.44 -2.05
C LEU A 54 -14.85 -1.52 -3.13
N SER A 55 -14.20 -0.43 -2.72
CA SER A 55 -13.29 0.28 -3.61
C SER A 55 -11.86 -0.16 -3.36
N VAL A 56 -11.16 -0.34 -4.48
CA VAL A 56 -9.71 -0.32 -4.54
C VAL A 56 -9.38 1.07 -5.06
N ASP A 57 -9.21 1.99 -4.12
CA ASP A 57 -8.93 3.37 -4.47
C ASP A 57 -7.57 3.39 -5.17
N LEU A 58 -7.53 4.04 -6.34
CA LEU A 58 -6.37 4.17 -7.24
C LEU A 58 -6.15 2.94 -8.13
N THR A 59 -6.50 3.10 -9.41
CA THR A 59 -5.83 2.35 -10.48
C THR A 59 -4.35 2.68 -10.41
N GLY A 60 -3.57 1.78 -9.81
CA GLY A 60 -2.15 2.01 -9.55
C GLY A 60 -1.33 1.69 -10.78
N ILE A 61 -0.46 2.61 -11.17
CA ILE A 61 0.65 2.28 -12.09
C ILE A 61 1.68 1.50 -11.28
N VAL A 62 2.07 0.35 -11.81
CA VAL A 62 3.23 -0.41 -11.36
C VAL A 62 4.38 -0.01 -12.27
N ASP A 63 5.34 0.71 -11.70
CA ASP A 63 6.48 1.25 -12.44
C ASP A 63 7.35 0.16 -13.07
N SER A 64 7.97 0.48 -14.20
CA SER A 64 9.00 -0.34 -14.83
C SER A 64 10.14 -0.64 -13.86
N GLY A 65 10.64 -1.87 -13.88
CA GLY A 65 11.68 -2.31 -12.95
C GLY A 65 11.23 -2.50 -11.49
N TYR A 66 9.93 -2.36 -11.18
CA TYR A 66 9.38 -2.75 -9.88
C TYR A 66 9.49 -4.27 -9.67
N GLU A 67 9.71 -4.69 -8.42
CA GLU A 67 9.75 -6.09 -8.01
C GLU A 67 9.20 -6.16 -6.59
N GLY A 68 8.19 -6.98 -6.33
CA GLY A 68 7.58 -7.09 -5.00
C GLY A 68 6.12 -7.54 -5.02
N GLN A 69 5.54 -7.66 -3.82
CA GLN A 69 4.10 -7.84 -3.65
C GLN A 69 3.41 -6.48 -3.73
N LEU A 70 2.23 -6.45 -4.33
CA LEU A 70 1.46 -5.23 -4.42
C LEU A 70 0.70 -4.99 -3.12
N THR A 71 0.80 -3.77 -2.61
CA THR A 71 -0.04 -3.31 -1.50
C THR A 71 -1.24 -2.57 -2.06
N ILE A 72 -2.42 -3.04 -1.69
CA ILE A 72 -3.70 -2.62 -2.23
C ILE A 72 -4.48 -1.93 -1.11
N PRO A 73 -4.76 -0.62 -1.21
CA PRO A 73 -5.68 0.05 -0.30
C PRO A 73 -7.11 -0.37 -0.62
N ILE A 74 -7.83 -0.81 0.41
CA ILE A 74 -9.21 -1.32 0.27
C ILE A 74 -10.10 -0.55 1.22
N ARG A 75 -11.22 -0.05 0.70
CA ARG A 75 -12.28 0.56 1.51
C ARG A 75 -13.61 -0.13 1.26
N ASN A 76 -14.35 -0.39 2.34
CA ASN A 76 -15.74 -0.81 2.23
C ASN A 76 -16.64 0.45 2.17
N ASN A 77 -17.22 0.74 1.00
CA ASN A 77 -18.09 1.90 0.81
C ASN A 77 -19.56 1.64 1.13
N THR A 78 -19.90 0.45 1.62
CA THR A 78 -21.26 0.19 2.09
C THR A 78 -21.51 0.90 3.41
N SER A 79 -22.77 1.26 3.67
CA SER A 79 -23.17 1.94 4.90
C SER A 79 -23.52 1.00 6.05
N SER A 80 -23.83 -0.27 5.75
CA SER A 80 -24.37 -1.22 6.74
C SER A 80 -23.95 -2.67 6.53
N GLN A 81 -23.16 -2.99 5.50
CA GLN A 81 -22.78 -4.37 5.18
C GLN A 81 -21.31 -4.64 5.52
N THR A 82 -21.06 -5.63 6.37
CA THR A 82 -19.72 -6.20 6.54
C THR A 82 -19.38 -7.06 5.33
N VAL A 83 -18.17 -6.92 4.80
CA VAL A 83 -17.67 -7.74 3.70
C VAL A 83 -16.55 -8.64 4.19
N ARG A 84 -16.70 -9.95 3.98
CA ARG A 84 -15.65 -10.93 4.29
C ARG A 84 -14.61 -10.99 3.20
N LEU A 85 -13.35 -10.83 3.61
CA LEU A 85 -12.18 -11.03 2.78
C LEU A 85 -11.52 -12.36 3.13
N TYR A 86 -11.23 -13.18 2.13
CA TYR A 86 -10.60 -14.48 2.32
C TYR A 86 -9.22 -14.50 1.67
N PRO A 87 -8.18 -15.04 2.35
CA PRO A 87 -6.88 -15.26 1.74
C PRO A 87 -6.99 -16.06 0.44
N GLY A 88 -6.34 -15.57 -0.62
CA GLY A 88 -6.34 -16.21 -1.94
C GLY A 88 -7.54 -15.90 -2.83
N GLU A 89 -8.52 -15.11 -2.39
CA GLU A 89 -9.56 -14.65 -3.30
C GLU A 89 -9.00 -13.67 -4.35
N ARG A 90 -9.45 -13.83 -5.60
CA ARG A 90 -9.01 -12.94 -6.69
C ARG A 90 -9.64 -11.56 -6.56
N PHE A 91 -8.83 -10.58 -6.20
CA PHE A 91 -9.29 -9.24 -5.82
C PHE A 91 -9.12 -8.18 -6.93
N CYS A 92 -7.96 -8.17 -7.58
CA CYS A 92 -7.59 -7.26 -8.67
C CYS A 92 -7.10 -8.03 -9.90
N GLN A 93 -6.86 -7.30 -10.98
CA GLN A 93 -6.23 -7.78 -12.21
C GLN A 93 -5.18 -6.77 -12.64
N ILE A 94 -4.18 -7.24 -13.39
CA ILE A 94 -3.09 -6.40 -13.90
C ILE A 94 -3.14 -6.45 -15.42
N VAL A 95 -3.04 -5.28 -16.04
CA VAL A 95 -2.84 -5.11 -17.48
C VAL A 95 -1.40 -4.65 -17.68
N PHE A 96 -0.66 -5.32 -18.56
CA PHE A 96 0.70 -4.94 -18.92
C PHE A 96 0.66 -4.12 -20.21
N GLU A 97 1.44 -3.04 -20.23
CA GLU A 97 1.57 -2.15 -21.37
C GLU A 97 3.05 -2.03 -21.74
N SER A 98 3.34 -2.18 -23.04
CA SER A 98 4.69 -1.97 -23.57
C SER A 98 5.01 -0.49 -23.62
N LEU A 99 6.25 -0.15 -23.28
CA LEU A 99 6.78 1.19 -23.46
C LEU A 99 7.45 1.29 -24.84
N ASP A 100 7.45 2.50 -25.41
CA ASP A 100 8.16 2.77 -26.67
C ASP A 100 9.69 2.59 -26.51
N GLU A 101 10.21 2.90 -25.32
CA GLU A 101 11.62 2.77 -24.97
C GLU A 101 11.78 2.20 -23.54
N ALA A 102 12.87 1.48 -23.30
CA ALA A 102 13.18 0.94 -21.98
C ALA A 102 13.66 2.05 -21.02
N VAL A 103 13.23 1.97 -19.76
CA VAL A 103 13.65 2.90 -18.70
C VAL A 103 15.07 2.56 -18.25
N GLU A 104 16.04 3.45 -18.52
CA GLU A 104 17.45 3.24 -18.17
C GLU A 104 17.71 3.31 -16.66
N ASP A 105 17.11 4.29 -15.97
CA ASP A 105 17.30 4.55 -14.53
C ASP A 105 15.98 4.50 -13.75
N ALA A 106 15.36 3.31 -13.73
CA ALA A 106 14.09 3.13 -13.03
C ALA A 106 14.21 3.38 -11.52
N ARG A 107 13.61 4.50 -11.05
CA ARG A 107 13.55 4.87 -9.63
C ARG A 107 12.92 3.74 -8.82
N LYS A 108 13.66 3.19 -7.85
CA LYS A 108 13.11 2.18 -6.95
C LYS A 108 12.18 2.82 -5.93
N SER A 109 10.91 2.40 -5.94
CA SER A 109 9.96 2.82 -4.92
C SER A 109 10.38 2.31 -3.54
N ARG A 110 9.88 2.96 -2.48
CA ARG A 110 10.12 2.52 -1.09
C ARG A 110 9.66 1.09 -0.80
N TYR A 111 8.81 0.53 -1.66
CA TYR A 111 8.21 -0.81 -1.56
C TYR A 111 8.93 -1.85 -2.43
N HIS A 112 9.94 -1.45 -3.21
CA HIS A 112 10.69 -2.37 -4.06
C HIS A 112 11.42 -3.43 -3.23
N LYS A 113 11.16 -4.70 -3.54
CA LYS A 113 11.71 -5.89 -2.87
C LYS A 113 11.45 -5.96 -1.36
N LYS A 114 10.41 -5.27 -0.88
CA LYS A 114 9.98 -5.30 0.52
C LYS A 114 8.65 -6.02 0.64
N ASP A 115 8.43 -6.64 1.79
CA ASP A 115 7.10 -7.11 2.19
C ASP A 115 6.27 -5.96 2.81
N ILE A 116 5.01 -6.23 3.14
CA ILE A 116 4.11 -5.22 3.69
C ILE A 116 4.59 -4.70 5.06
N ILE A 117 5.26 -5.54 5.85
CA ILE A 117 5.76 -5.18 7.17
C ILE A 117 6.92 -4.20 6.98
N GLU A 118 7.94 -4.55 6.21
CA GLU A 118 9.09 -3.69 5.93
C GLU A 118 8.73 -2.42 5.15
N GLY A 119 7.67 -2.47 4.33
CA GLY A 119 7.21 -1.35 3.50
C GLY A 119 6.39 -0.30 4.26
N PHE A 120 5.51 -0.75 5.17
CA PHE A 120 4.51 0.11 5.84
C PHE A 120 4.65 0.17 7.35
N VAL A 121 5.04 -0.92 8.01
CA VAL A 121 5.36 -0.91 9.43
C VAL A 121 6.78 -0.36 9.56
N ARG A 122 6.88 0.97 9.58
CA ARG A 122 8.11 1.65 9.98
C ARG A 122 8.63 0.96 11.23
N LYS A 123 9.86 0.42 11.20
CA LYS A 123 10.70 0.53 12.40
C LYS A 123 10.74 2.01 12.70
N GLN A 124 10.20 2.41 13.84
CA GLN A 124 10.15 3.79 14.28
C GLN A 124 11.60 4.30 14.28
N ASP A 125 11.97 5.10 13.27
CA ASP A 125 13.30 5.69 13.21
C ASP A 125 13.32 6.83 14.24
N GLU A 126 14.36 6.91 15.09
CA GLU A 126 14.46 7.92 16.16
C GLU A 126 14.25 9.36 15.65
N LYS A 127 14.57 9.62 14.38
CA LYS A 127 14.34 10.90 13.69
C LYS A 127 12.86 11.29 13.60
N ASP A 128 11.98 10.35 13.29
CA ASP A 128 10.54 10.63 13.17
C ASP A 128 9.96 11.03 14.55
N ASP A 129 10.44 10.40 15.62
CA ASP A 129 10.00 10.71 16.99
C ASP A 129 10.43 12.11 17.44
N VAL A 130 11.64 12.53 17.04
CA VAL A 130 12.16 13.88 17.32
C VAL A 130 11.36 14.95 16.57
N GLU A 131 11.12 14.75 15.27
CA GLU A 131 10.28 15.67 14.48
C GLU A 131 8.86 15.79 15.06
N ILE A 132 8.24 14.65 15.42
CA ILE A 132 6.92 14.64 16.04
C ILE A 132 6.92 15.36 17.39
N ALA A 133 7.94 15.14 18.23
CA ALA A 133 8.06 15.82 19.52
C ALA A 133 8.16 17.34 19.36
N LEU A 134 8.89 17.83 18.35
CA LEU A 134 8.99 19.24 18.02
C LEU A 134 7.65 19.80 17.50
N ILE A 135 6.89 19.03 16.72
CA ILE A 135 5.54 19.42 16.29
C ILE A 135 4.59 19.50 17.51
N GLN A 136 4.62 18.50 18.39
CA GLN A 136 3.76 18.43 19.58
C GLN A 136 4.08 19.52 20.60
N SER A 137 5.35 19.89 20.75
CA SER A 137 5.79 20.98 21.63
C SER A 137 5.57 22.38 21.02
N GLY A 138 5.23 22.46 19.74
CA GLY A 138 5.05 23.71 19.01
C GLY A 138 6.36 24.39 18.58
N ASP A 139 7.51 23.72 18.71
CA ASP A 139 8.82 24.25 18.33
C ASP A 139 9.09 24.11 16.82
N ILE A 140 8.25 24.77 16.04
CA ILE A 140 8.27 24.73 14.57
C ILE A 140 9.53 25.39 14.00
N LYS A 141 10.16 26.33 14.74
CA LYS A 141 11.41 26.96 14.30
C LYS A 141 12.55 25.96 14.31
N LYS A 142 12.75 25.26 15.42
CA LYS A 142 13.78 24.24 15.55
C LYS A 142 13.58 23.08 14.57
N LEU A 143 12.33 22.67 14.37
CA LEU A 143 11.99 21.66 13.35
C LEU A 143 12.46 22.07 11.96
N LYS A 144 12.17 23.31 11.54
CA LYS A 144 12.55 23.82 10.21
C LYS A 144 14.05 24.02 10.04
N GLU A 145 14.78 24.28 11.14
CA GLU A 145 16.23 24.40 11.13
C GLU A 145 16.91 23.03 10.98
N GLU A 146 16.45 22.03 11.73
CA GLU A 146 17.03 20.68 11.76
C GLU A 146 16.61 19.81 10.57
N TYR A 147 15.40 20.01 10.02
CA TYR A 147 14.82 19.18 8.96
C TYR A 147 14.42 20.01 7.74
N LYS A 148 15.40 20.70 7.13
CA LYS A 148 15.18 21.44 5.88
C LYS A 148 14.81 20.48 4.75
N VAL A 149 13.68 20.73 4.10
CA VAL A 149 13.32 20.06 2.85
C VAL A 149 14.37 20.43 1.79
N LYS A 150 15.02 19.42 1.21
CA LYS A 150 15.95 19.60 0.08
C LYS A 150 15.19 19.89 -1.20
#